data_AF-A0A5Q8CKN5-F1
#
_entry.id   AF-A0A5Q8CKN5-F1
#
_cell.length_a   1.000
_cell.length_b   1.000
_cell.length_c   1.000
_cell.angle_alpha   90.00
_cell.angle_beta   90.00
_cell.angle_gamma   90.00
#
_symmetry.space_group_name_H-M   'P 1'
#
loop_
_entity.id
_entity.type
_entity.pdbx_description
1 polymer ?
#
loop_
_entity_poly.entity_id
_entity_poly.type
_entity_poly.pdbx_seq_one_letter_code
_entity_poly.pdbx_strand_id
1 'polypeptide(L)'
;MARPTIYSDDIANTICEQIAEGRSLRSICLDEAMPAKSTVFAWLADSGRDDFRTKYVHAREAQADVLVDEMTDIADDGSNDWMEQKNS
;
A
#
# COMPACT_ATOMS: atom_id res chain seq x y z
N MET A 1 21.47 -3.64 -1.87
CA MET A 1 21.78 -2.27 -1.37
C MET A 1 21.21 -2.10 0.04
N ALA A 2 21.64 -1.08 0.80
CA ALA A 2 21.08 -0.83 2.13
C ALA A 2 19.73 -0.12 2.00
N ARG A 3 18.72 -0.57 2.75
CA ARG A 3 17.39 0.07 2.75
C ARG A 3 17.48 1.50 3.30
N PRO A 4 16.74 2.46 2.73
CA PRO A 4 16.71 3.83 3.24
C PRO A 4 16.24 3.87 4.70
N THR A 5 16.97 4.62 5.53
CA THR A 5 16.61 4.89 6.93
C THR A 5 16.40 6.38 7.20
N ILE A 6 17.02 7.23 6.40
CA ILE A 6 16.87 8.69 6.43
C ILE A 6 15.61 9.06 5.66
N TYR A 7 14.81 9.97 6.22
CA TYR A 7 13.61 10.49 5.58
C TYR A 7 13.95 11.24 4.29
N SER A 8 13.15 11.00 3.26
CA SER A 8 13.20 11.67 1.97
C SER A 8 11.77 11.96 1.54
N ASP A 9 11.50 13.20 1.14
CA ASP A 9 10.17 13.58 0.64
C ASP A 9 9.78 12.80 -0.61
N ASP A 10 10.73 12.50 -1.50
CA ASP A 10 10.50 11.70 -2.70
C ASP A 10 10.01 10.29 -2.34
N ILE A 11 10.71 9.62 -1.42
CA ILE A 11 10.32 8.28 -0.96
C ILE A 11 8.96 8.33 -0.25
N ALA A 12 8.74 9.33 0.60
CA ALA A 12 7.49 9.51 1.32
C ALA A 12 6.30 9.74 0.36
N ASN A 13 6.49 10.56 -0.69
CA ASN A 13 5.50 10.79 -1.73
C ASN A 13 5.22 9.51 -2.52
N THR A 14 6.25 8.78 -2.97
CA THR A 14 6.08 7.51 -3.68
C THR A 14 5.32 6.47 -2.85
N ILE A 15 5.54 6.42 -1.53
CA ILE A 15 4.76 5.54 -0.64
C ILE A 15 3.29 5.95 -0.64
N CYS A 16 2.99 7.25 -0.51
CA CYS A 16 1.61 7.75 -0.53
C CYS A 16 0.92 7.51 -1.87
N GLU A 17 1.61 7.73 -2.98
CA GLU A 17 1.10 7.48 -4.34
C GLU A 17 0.71 6.01 -4.51
N GLN A 18 1.62 5.07 -4.21
CA GLN A 18 1.33 3.65 -4.33
C GLN A 18 0.22 3.18 -3.36
N ILE A 19 0.14 3.76 -2.15
CA ILE A 19 -0.96 3.47 -1.23
C ILE A 19 -2.29 3.90 -1.83
N ALA A 20 -2.35 5.12 -2.38
CA ALA A 20 -3.55 5.66 -3.01
C ALA A 20 -4.00 4.81 -4.22
N GLU A 21 -3.06 4.19 -4.93
CA GLU A 21 -3.30 3.22 -6.02
C GLU A 21 -3.69 1.80 -5.53
N GLY A 22 -4.04 1.62 -4.26
CA GLY A 22 -4.50 0.33 -3.73
C GLY A 22 -3.42 -0.53 -3.09
N ARG A 23 -2.12 -0.28 -3.32
CA ARG A 23 -1.05 -1.14 -2.77
C ARG A 23 -0.95 -1.03 -1.25
N SER A 24 -0.76 -2.16 -0.60
CA SER A 24 -0.52 -2.18 0.85
C SER A 24 0.87 -1.61 1.20
N LEU A 25 0.99 -0.89 2.32
CA LEU A 25 2.31 -0.50 2.85
C LEU A 25 3.24 -1.71 3.04
N ARG A 26 2.71 -2.90 3.36
CA ARG A 26 3.52 -4.11 3.51
C ARG A 26 4.18 -4.50 2.20
N SER A 27 3.43 -4.53 1.09
CA SER A 27 3.97 -4.89 -0.22
C SER A 27 4.96 -3.85 -0.73
N ILE A 28 4.67 -2.56 -0.54
CA ILE A 28 5.60 -1.47 -0.89
C ILE A 28 6.93 -1.64 -0.14
N CYS A 29 6.91 -1.88 1.17
CA CYS A 29 8.12 -2.08 1.97
C CYS A 29 8.88 -3.40 1.68
N LEU A 30 8.39 -4.27 0.78
CA LEU A 30 9.16 -5.42 0.30
C LEU A 30 10.15 -5.03 -0.79
N ASP A 31 9.87 -3.97 -1.54
CA ASP A 31 10.74 -3.49 -2.63
C ASP A 31 12.12 -3.08 -2.08
N GLU A 32 13.19 -3.36 -2.83
CA GLU A 32 14.57 -3.13 -2.36
C GLU A 32 14.88 -1.65 -2.13
N ALA A 33 14.28 -0.77 -2.94
CA ALA A 33 14.44 0.67 -2.84
C ALA A 33 13.61 1.31 -1.71
N MET A 34 12.74 0.55 -1.05
CA MET A 34 11.80 1.08 -0.06
C MET A 34 12.29 0.90 1.38
N PRO A 35 11.97 1.86 2.28
CA PRO A 35 12.30 1.75 3.69
C PRO A 35 11.53 0.59 4.34
N ALA A 36 12.06 0.10 5.46
CA ALA A 36 11.35 -0.87 6.27
C ALA A 36 10.06 -0.25 6.85
N LYS A 37 9.04 -1.07 7.08
CA LYS A 37 7.75 -0.62 7.65
C LYS A 37 7.91 0.13 8.98
N SER A 38 8.85 -0.31 9.83
CA SER A 38 9.18 0.36 11.09
C SER A 38 9.72 1.78 10.88
N THR A 39 10.55 1.98 9.86
CA THR A 39 11.09 3.29 9.47
C THR A 39 9.97 4.22 9.02
N VAL A 40 9.03 3.74 8.20
CA VAL A 40 7.87 4.54 7.77
C VAL A 40 7.01 4.96 8.97
N PHE A 41 6.77 4.06 9.91
CA PHE A 41 6.04 4.41 11.14
C PHE A 41 6.79 5.39 12.03
N ALA A 42 8.12 5.28 12.12
CA ALA A 42 8.92 6.28 12.82
C ALA A 42 8.81 7.66 12.16
N TRP A 43 8.78 7.71 10.82
CA TRP A 43 8.58 8.96 10.10
C TRP A 43 7.18 9.55 10.33
N LEU A 44 6.15 8.72 10.33
CA LEU A 44 4.80 9.15 10.70
C LEU A 44 4.75 9.63 12.14
N ALA A 45 5.44 9.01 13.09
CA ALA A 45 5.40 9.43 14.49
C ALA A 45 6.13 10.76 14.78
N ASP A 46 6.98 11.23 13.86
CA ASP A 46 7.73 12.47 14.00
C ASP A 46 6.83 13.70 13.86
N SER A 47 6.81 14.57 14.88
CA SER A 47 6.01 15.79 14.88
C SER A 47 6.50 16.85 13.89
N GLY A 48 7.73 16.73 13.38
CA GLY A 48 8.24 17.61 12.32
C GLY A 48 7.74 17.26 10.92
N ARG A 49 6.93 16.20 10.77
CA ARG A 49 6.52 15.62 9.46
C ARG A 49 5.01 15.61 9.27
N ASP A 50 4.34 16.70 9.66
CA ASP A 50 2.88 16.79 9.56
C ASP A 50 2.36 16.76 8.12
N ASP A 51 3.13 17.29 7.16
CA ASP A 51 2.79 17.20 5.73
C ASP A 51 2.77 15.75 5.25
N PHE A 52 3.75 14.94 5.64
CA PHE A 52 3.78 13.51 5.31
C PHE A 52 2.61 12.76 5.94
N ARG A 53 2.32 13.03 7.22
CA ARG A 53 1.20 12.42 7.93
C ARG A 53 -0.14 12.74 7.24
N THR A 54 -0.34 13.99 6.87
CA THR A 54 -1.55 14.45 6.16
C THR A 54 -1.69 13.74 4.81
N LYS A 55 -0.61 13.73 3.99
CA LYS A 55 -0.60 12.99 2.71
C LYS A 55 -0.89 11.50 2.90
N TYR A 56 -0.32 10.89 3.93
CA TYR A 56 -0.51 9.48 4.22
C TYR A 56 -1.95 9.16 4.61
N VAL A 57 -2.62 10.04 5.37
CA VAL A 57 -4.06 9.91 5.67
C VAL A 57 -4.88 9.95 4.39
N HIS A 58 -4.68 10.96 3.54
CA HIS A 58 -5.40 11.05 2.26
C HIS A 58 -5.14 9.88 1.32
N ALA A 59 -3.91 9.38 1.29
CA ALA A 59 -3.59 8.17 0.54
C ALA A 59 -4.37 6.95 1.05
N ARG A 60 -4.57 6.83 2.37
CA ARG A 60 -5.37 5.74 2.96
C ARG A 60 -6.86 5.89 2.71
N GLU A 61 -7.36 7.11 2.63
CA GLU A 61 -8.74 7.39 2.22
C GLU A 61 -8.94 6.96 0.76
N ALA A 62 -8.09 7.43 -0.17
CA ALA A 62 -8.14 7.04 -1.58
C ALA A 62 -7.96 5.53 -1.79
N GLN A 63 -7.08 4.89 -1.01
CA GLN A 63 -6.90 3.44 -1.04
C GLN A 63 -8.20 2.70 -0.74
N ALA A 64 -9.00 3.20 0.21
CA ALA A 64 -10.25 2.55 0.57
C ALA A 64 -11.22 2.57 -0.62
N ASP A 65 -11.31 3.70 -1.33
CA ASP A 65 -12.13 3.83 -2.53
C ASP A 65 -11.66 2.87 -3.63
N VAL A 66 -10.35 2.84 -3.92
CA VAL A 66 -9.77 1.92 -4.92
C VAL A 66 -10.04 0.46 -4.59
N LEU A 67 -9.83 0.05 -3.32
CA LEU A 67 -10.07 -1.33 -2.91
C LEU A 67 -11.55 -1.69 -2.97
N VAL A 68 -12.46 -0.75 -2.70
CA VAL A 68 -13.91 -0.98 -2.83
C VAL A 68 -14.30 -1.15 -4.30
N ASP A 69 -13.75 -0.36 -5.20
CA ASP A 69 -13.99 -0.51 -6.65
C ASP A 69 -13.48 -1.87 -7.13
N GLU A 70 -12.26 -2.26 -6.75
CA GLU A 70 -11.66 -3.57 -7.10
C GLU A 70 -12.37 -4.77 -6.47
N MET A 71 -13.04 -4.61 -5.32
CA MET A 71 -13.76 -5.71 -4.66
C MET A 71 -14.87 -6.29 -5.55
N THR A 72 -15.55 -5.45 -6.33
CA THR A 72 -16.62 -5.90 -7.22
C THR A 72 -16.06 -6.79 -8.33
N ASP A 73 -14.95 -6.36 -8.95
CA ASP A 73 -14.28 -7.12 -10.00
C ASP A 73 -13.75 -8.47 -9.48
N ILE A 74 -13.22 -8.53 -8.26
CA ILE A 74 -12.75 -9.78 -7.64
C ILE A 74 -13.93 -10.71 -7.30
N ALA A 75 -15.04 -10.16 -6.80
CA ALA A 75 -16.20 -10.97 -6.43
C ALA A 75 -16.89 -11.60 -7.65
N ASP A 76 -16.87 -10.91 -8.80
CA ASP A 76 -17.41 -11.42 -10.06
C ASP A 76 -16.43 -12.40 -10.77
N ASP A 77 -15.16 -12.44 -10.36
CA ASP A 77 -14.15 -13.38 -10.87
C ASP A 77 -14.21 -14.75 -10.16
N GLY A 78 -15.08 -15.62 -10.66
CA GLY A 78 -15.20 -17.03 -10.24
C GLY A 78 -14.08 -17.96 -10.74
N SER A 79 -12.97 -17.43 -11.28
CA SER A 79 -11.86 -18.27 -11.79
C SER A 79 -11.19 -19.15 -10.72
N ASN A 80 -11.34 -18.78 -9.44
CA ASN A 80 -10.89 -19.58 -8.29
C ASN A 80 -12.02 -20.37 -7.61
N ASP A 81 -13.23 -20.41 -8.19
CA ASP A 81 -14.31 -21.21 -7.64
C ASP A 81 -14.02 -22.71 -7.82
N TRP A 82 -14.26 -23.47 -6.76
CA TRP A 82 -14.12 -24.92 -6.80
C TRP A 82 -15.20 -25.52 -7.71
N MET A 83 -14.78 -26.20 -8.78
CA MET A 83 -15.67 -26.90 -9.72
C MET A 83 -15.61 -28.41 -9.48
N GLU A 84 -16.76 -29.04 -9.19
CA GLU A 84 -16.85 -30.50 -9.09
C GLU A 84 -16.66 -31.14 -10.47
N GLN A 85 -15.52 -31.83 -10.68
CA GLN A 85 -15.35 -32.68 -11.87
C GLN A 85 -16.18 -33.96 -11.72
N LYS A 86 -17.32 -34.01 -12.40
CA LYS A 86 -18.02 -35.27 -12.63
C LYS A 86 -17.38 -36.00 -13.81
N ASN A 87 -16.56 -37.01 -13.52
CA ASN A 87 -16.15 -37.98 -14.53
C ASN A 87 -17.39 -38.72 -15.05
N SER A 88 -17.63 -38.61 -16.36
CA SER A 88 -18.63 -39.38 -17.09
C SER A 88 -18.09 -40.76 -17.48
#